data_AF-A0A9D1LC74-F1
#
_entry.id   AF-A0A9D1LC74-F1
#
_cell.length_a   1.000
_cell.length_b   1.000
_cell.length_c   1.000
_cell.angle_alpha   90.00
_cell.angle_beta   90.00
_cell.angle_gamma   90.00
#
_symmetry.space_group_name_H-M   'P 1'
#
loop_
_entity.id
_entity.type
_entity.pdbx_description
1 polymer ?
#
loop_
_entity_poly.entity_id
_entity_poly.type
_entity_poly.pdbx_seq_one_letter_code
_entity_poly.pdbx_strand_id
1 'polypeptide(L)'
;MAFEFFKRNRRKIFLALRMSAMFALSLAVVFFSTAFAPQMFREQEAKPADAPTDLLEAEQTTVPETTLPAETTTQPPTTAADTSQYKANTNVVVQVATGDREKDEDKGGEKVEDSSLSGGSSGSGAQIEQGSSEKPAPGTLDVLASRYSDYVYADVSAVSGLVEISGTPFYLNENHTPFSGIMKLDGRNVRFNSRGALASKVGIDVSQWNGTIDWARVKASGVDYAIVRVGFRGYGTSDPVKPVMQDKNVEQNIRGALAAGLDVGLYFYSQAINREEALEEAGACVKIAEDYKITYPIYFDTEFATSGHTGRADKLDAKTRTDLAVAFCEAVRNAGYTAGVYASKSFFYDELEFSRLQRYEIWVAHYTSRVTDFSHPYEAWQYTAEGKVDGISGYTDLNIGLYDYRAKSDMQSVGSNVLLTDTAGMRAYRTAEQGVAQYAASPDDALYKTVSASIAVLPQAAVRDALQKALNDARANAMTTQPASTAPAVTKQDPTITA
;
A
#
# COMPACT_ATOMS: atom_id res chain seq x y z
N MET A 1 -3.32 -62.80 -6.80
CA MET A 1 -2.03 -62.57 -6.11
C MET A 1 -1.34 -61.26 -6.50
N ALA A 2 -1.23 -60.89 -7.78
CA ALA A 2 -0.55 -59.65 -8.20
C ALA A 2 -1.20 -58.35 -7.65
N PHE A 3 -2.53 -58.33 -7.51
CA PHE A 3 -3.27 -57.15 -7.03
C PHE A 3 -3.03 -56.83 -5.54
N GLU A 4 -2.90 -57.86 -4.70
CA GLU A 4 -2.61 -57.70 -3.26
C GLU A 4 -1.13 -57.32 -3.00
N PHE A 5 -0.20 -57.79 -3.84
CA PHE A 5 1.19 -57.34 -3.78
C PHE A 5 1.32 -55.83 -4.09
N PHE A 6 0.56 -55.35 -5.08
CA PHE A 6 0.53 -53.93 -5.45
C PHE A 6 -0.08 -53.05 -4.35
N LYS A 7 -1.12 -53.54 -3.66
CA LYS A 7 -1.76 -52.82 -2.56
C LYS A 7 -0.85 -52.71 -1.33
N ARG A 8 -0.13 -53.79 -1.00
CA ARG A 8 0.76 -53.85 0.17
C ARG A 8 2.07 -53.08 -0.02
N ASN A 9 2.56 -52.96 -1.26
CA ASN A 9 3.84 -52.29 -1.56
C ASN A 9 3.69 -50.92 -2.26
N ARG A 10 2.47 -50.39 -2.39
CA ARG A 10 2.17 -49.14 -3.11
C ARG A 10 3.04 -47.95 -2.66
N ARG A 11 3.23 -47.77 -1.35
CA ARG A 11 4.07 -46.69 -0.80
C ARG A 11 5.56 -46.83 -1.14
N LYS A 12 6.08 -48.06 -1.17
CA LYS A 12 7.50 -48.32 -1.50
C LYS A 12 7.78 -48.16 -2.99
N ILE A 13 6.83 -48.56 -3.84
CA ILE A 13 6.91 -48.40 -5.30
C ILE A 13 6.86 -46.91 -5.68
N PHE A 14 5.95 -46.13 -5.07
CA PHE A 14 5.88 -44.68 -5.29
C PHE A 14 7.14 -43.94 -4.82
N LEU A 15 7.76 -44.39 -3.72
CA LEU A 15 9.01 -43.80 -3.24
C LEU A 15 10.19 -44.11 -4.18
N ALA A 16 10.28 -45.33 -4.71
CA ALA A 16 11.31 -45.72 -5.68
C ALA A 16 11.17 -44.99 -7.04
N LEU A 17 9.93 -44.77 -7.50
CA LEU A 17 9.64 -43.96 -8.69
C LEU A 17 10.00 -42.48 -8.50
N ARG A 18 9.73 -41.91 -7.32
CA ARG A 18 10.11 -40.52 -7.00
C ARG A 18 11.63 -40.35 -6.91
N MET A 19 12.34 -41.30 -6.33
CA MET A 19 13.81 -41.28 -6.26
C MET A 19 14.45 -41.41 -7.65
N SER A 20 13.89 -42.24 -8.54
CA SER A 20 14.37 -42.39 -9.92
C SER A 20 14.11 -41.15 -10.76
N ALA A 21 12.96 -40.47 -10.58
CA ALA A 21 12.65 -39.21 -11.25
C ALA A 21 13.56 -38.06 -10.79
N MET A 22 13.91 -37.99 -9.50
CA MET A 22 14.86 -36.99 -8.99
C MET A 22 16.30 -37.22 -9.50
N PHE A 23 16.70 -38.48 -9.72
CA PHE A 23 18.01 -38.80 -10.31
C PHE A 23 18.07 -38.45 -11.82
N ALA A 24 16.97 -38.63 -12.55
CA ALA A 24 16.89 -38.22 -13.96
C ALA A 24 16.88 -36.69 -14.12
N LEU A 25 16.23 -35.95 -13.21
CA LEU A 25 16.17 -34.49 -13.25
C LEU A 25 17.51 -33.83 -12.90
N SER A 26 18.29 -34.43 -11.99
CA SER A 26 19.62 -33.95 -11.62
C SER A 26 20.67 -34.18 -12.72
N LEU A 27 20.57 -35.27 -13.50
CA LEU A 27 21.42 -35.45 -14.70
C LEU A 27 21.09 -34.46 -15.82
N ALA A 28 19.81 -34.10 -16.00
CA ALA A 28 19.40 -33.13 -17.02
C ALA A 28 19.91 -31.70 -16.73
N VAL A 29 19.95 -31.29 -15.45
CA VAL A 29 20.45 -29.97 -15.03
C VAL A 29 21.98 -29.87 -15.20
N VAL A 30 22.73 -30.96 -14.98
CA VAL A 30 24.19 -30.98 -15.19
C VAL A 30 24.58 -31.00 -16.68
N PHE A 31 23.75 -31.60 -17.55
CA PHE A 31 23.95 -31.54 -19.00
C PHE A 31 23.61 -30.17 -19.60
N PHE A 32 22.63 -29.45 -19.04
CA PHE A 32 22.26 -28.11 -19.52
C PHE A 32 23.28 -27.03 -19.14
N SER A 33 23.93 -27.16 -17.97
CA SER A 33 24.92 -26.20 -17.48
C SER A 33 26.32 -26.32 -18.12
N THR A 34 26.63 -27.47 -18.75
CA THR A 34 27.96 -27.73 -19.31
C THR A 34 28.04 -27.67 -20.84
N ALA A 35 26.91 -27.59 -21.56
CA ALA A 35 26.88 -27.62 -23.02
C ALA A 35 26.32 -26.36 -23.72
N PHE A 36 25.58 -25.47 -23.04
CA PHE A 36 24.84 -24.38 -23.71
C PHE A 36 25.10 -22.96 -23.19
N ALA A 37 26.00 -22.76 -22.22
CA ALA A 37 26.28 -21.44 -21.64
C ALA A 37 27.27 -20.53 -22.42
N PRO A 38 28.20 -21.00 -23.28
CA PRO A 38 29.15 -20.09 -23.92
C PRO A 38 28.76 -19.80 -25.37
N GLN A 39 27.68 -19.05 -25.62
CA GLN A 39 27.47 -18.49 -26.96
C GLN A 39 26.63 -17.20 -27.09
N MET A 40 26.13 -16.61 -26.01
CA MET A 40 25.47 -15.30 -26.09
C MET A 40 25.96 -14.39 -24.99
N PHE A 41 27.00 -13.63 -25.28
CA PHE A 41 27.24 -12.22 -24.95
C PHE A 41 28.73 -11.93 -25.23
N ARG A 42 28.99 -11.60 -26.50
CA ARG A 42 30.29 -11.08 -26.94
C ARG A 42 30.25 -9.58 -26.76
N GLU A 43 31.07 -9.13 -25.83
CA GLU A 43 31.40 -7.74 -25.51
C GLU A 43 31.94 -7.01 -26.75
N GLN A 44 31.40 -5.82 -27.06
CA GLN A 44 32.01 -4.89 -28.01
C GLN A 44 32.84 -3.87 -27.24
N GLU A 45 34.16 -3.98 -27.39
CA GLU A 45 35.16 -3.01 -26.94
C GLU A 45 34.98 -1.66 -27.66
N ALA A 46 35.06 -0.56 -26.91
CA ALA A 46 35.31 0.78 -27.45
C ALA A 46 36.60 1.35 -26.82
N LYS A 47 37.56 1.69 -27.69
CA LYS A 47 38.86 2.33 -27.39
C LYS A 47 38.68 3.85 -27.11
N PRO A 48 39.63 4.51 -26.42
CA PRO A 48 39.46 5.86 -25.87
C PRO A 48 39.82 6.95 -26.89
N ALA A 49 39.22 8.14 -26.73
CA ALA A 49 39.58 9.34 -27.48
C ALA A 49 39.90 10.50 -26.53
N ASP A 50 40.92 11.25 -26.93
CA ASP A 50 41.72 12.21 -26.19
C ASP A 50 40.98 13.46 -25.67
N ALA A 51 41.49 13.98 -24.55
CA ALA A 51 41.26 15.34 -24.09
C ALA A 51 42.16 16.34 -24.85
N PRO A 52 41.74 17.62 -24.90
CA PRO A 52 42.71 18.69 -24.84
C PRO A 52 42.42 19.67 -23.68
N THR A 53 43.46 19.92 -22.90
CA THR A 53 43.67 21.12 -22.08
C THR A 53 43.92 22.33 -22.98
N ASP A 54 43.27 23.47 -22.71
CA ASP A 54 43.99 24.74 -22.60
C ASP A 54 43.20 25.84 -21.86
N LEU A 55 43.99 26.77 -21.31
CA LEU A 55 43.73 27.85 -20.35
C LEU A 55 42.87 29.02 -20.88
N LEU A 56 42.21 29.77 -19.98
CA LEU A 56 42.44 31.22 -19.71
C LEU A 56 41.31 31.90 -18.89
N GLU A 57 41.75 32.51 -17.78
CA GLU A 57 41.41 33.78 -17.11
C GLU A 57 40.01 34.45 -17.14
N ALA A 58 39.50 34.66 -15.92
CA ALA A 58 38.88 35.85 -15.30
C ALA A 58 38.03 36.86 -16.11
N GLU A 59 36.82 37.15 -15.59
CA GLU A 59 36.43 38.53 -15.26
C GLU A 59 35.26 38.57 -14.24
N GLN A 60 35.43 39.39 -13.20
CA GLN A 60 34.40 39.88 -12.29
C GLN A 60 33.70 41.09 -12.91
N THR A 61 32.37 41.16 -12.82
CA THR A 61 31.65 42.45 -12.82
C THR A 61 30.44 42.41 -11.89
N THR A 62 30.16 43.57 -11.32
CA THR A 62 29.49 43.86 -10.05
C THR A 62 28.23 44.73 -10.24
N VAL A 63 27.19 44.49 -9.39
CA VAL A 63 26.08 45.37 -8.89
C VAL A 63 25.08 46.02 -9.91
N PRO A 64 23.87 46.53 -9.52
CA PRO A 64 23.36 46.79 -8.17
C PRO A 64 21.90 46.40 -7.80
N GLU A 65 21.77 46.40 -6.47
CA GLU A 65 20.65 46.49 -5.54
C GLU A 65 19.55 47.51 -5.91
N THR A 66 18.29 47.17 -5.59
CA THR A 66 17.21 48.17 -5.42
C THR A 66 16.28 47.72 -4.28
N THR A 67 16.20 48.57 -3.26
CA THR A 67 15.44 48.45 -2.02
C THR A 67 14.03 49.06 -2.10
N LEU A 68 13.11 48.57 -1.25
CA LEU A 68 12.04 49.25 -0.45
C LEU A 68 10.67 48.51 -0.51
N PRO A 69 9.77 48.65 0.49
CA PRO A 69 9.94 48.46 1.94
C PRO A 69 8.85 47.55 2.58
N ALA A 70 9.01 47.35 3.89
CA ALA A 70 8.30 46.48 4.83
C ALA A 70 6.76 46.43 4.83
N GLU A 71 6.22 45.22 5.04
CA GLU A 71 5.00 45.01 5.84
C GLU A 71 5.21 43.91 6.89
N THR A 72 4.86 44.27 8.11
CA THR A 72 5.08 43.53 9.36
C THR A 72 4.04 42.42 9.50
N THR A 73 4.47 41.16 9.57
CA THR A 73 3.69 40.08 10.19
C THR A 73 4.60 39.25 11.09
N THR A 74 4.27 39.24 12.37
CA THR A 74 4.99 38.52 13.44
C THR A 74 4.77 37.02 13.31
N GLN A 75 5.80 36.29 12.89
CA GLN A 75 5.90 34.83 12.94
C GLN A 75 6.72 34.43 14.18
N PRO A 76 6.33 33.42 14.98
CA PRO A 76 7.21 32.87 16.02
C PRO A 76 8.36 32.08 15.38
N PRO A 77 9.53 31.98 16.04
CA PRO A 77 10.77 31.58 15.37
C PRO A 77 10.77 30.09 14.99
N THR A 78 10.89 29.85 13.68
CA THR A 78 11.35 28.59 13.09
C THR A 78 12.85 28.46 13.31
N THR A 79 13.27 27.73 14.33
CA THR A 79 14.62 27.14 14.36
C THR A 79 14.55 25.82 13.60
N ALA A 80 14.87 25.85 12.31
CA ALA A 80 15.38 24.67 11.63
C ALA A 80 16.66 24.23 12.35
N ALA A 81 16.72 22.98 12.80
CA ALA A 81 17.92 22.43 13.42
C ALA A 81 19.04 22.40 12.37
N ASP A 82 20.20 22.95 12.72
CA ASP A 82 21.41 22.88 11.89
C ASP A 82 21.91 21.43 11.84
N THR A 83 21.67 20.78 10.70
CA THR A 83 22.03 19.38 10.44
C THR A 83 23.46 19.19 9.93
N SER A 84 24.26 20.26 9.83
CA SER A 84 25.60 20.24 9.20
C SER A 84 26.72 19.60 10.04
N GLN A 85 26.43 19.23 11.30
CA GLN A 85 27.43 18.77 12.27
C GLN A 85 27.56 17.24 12.44
N TYR A 86 26.76 16.44 11.73
CA TYR A 86 26.68 15.00 11.99
C TYR A 86 27.68 14.17 11.19
N LYS A 87 28.80 13.82 11.83
CA LYS A 87 29.75 12.81 11.33
C LYS A 87 29.30 11.42 11.77
N ALA A 88 28.94 10.57 10.80
CA ALA A 88 28.77 9.14 11.03
C ALA A 88 30.10 8.53 11.53
N ASN A 89 30.11 8.00 12.75
CA ASN A 89 31.30 7.33 13.29
C ASN A 89 31.18 5.82 13.03
N THR A 90 31.89 5.34 12.01
CA THR A 90 31.82 3.94 11.54
C THR A 90 32.64 2.95 12.37
N ASN A 91 33.33 3.39 13.43
CA ASN A 91 34.34 2.58 14.14
C ASN A 91 33.97 2.16 15.58
N VAL A 92 32.71 2.29 16.00
CA VAL A 92 32.27 1.86 17.34
C VAL A 92 31.53 0.53 17.27
N VAL A 93 32.04 -0.49 17.99
CA VAL A 93 31.30 -1.73 18.24
C VAL A 93 30.26 -1.45 19.32
N VAL A 94 29.04 -1.12 18.89
CA VAL A 94 27.91 -0.84 19.79
C VAL A 94 27.07 -2.12 19.93
N GLN A 95 26.55 -2.38 21.14
CA GLN A 95 25.49 -3.37 21.30
C GLN A 95 24.25 -2.90 20.53
N VAL A 96 23.92 -3.64 19.47
CA VAL A 96 22.80 -3.37 18.56
C VAL A 96 21.63 -4.23 19.00
N ALA A 97 20.45 -3.64 19.19
CA ALA A 97 19.27 -4.46 19.38
C ALA A 97 19.07 -5.24 18.07
N THR A 98 19.18 -6.56 18.16
CA THR A 98 19.20 -7.40 16.96
C THR A 98 17.82 -7.61 16.38
N GLY A 99 16.74 -7.18 17.06
CA GLY A 99 15.38 -7.68 16.79
C GLY A 99 15.44 -9.21 16.79
N ASP A 100 15.94 -9.78 17.90
CA ASP A 100 16.48 -11.15 17.92
C ASP A 100 15.45 -12.15 17.37
N ARG A 101 15.73 -12.71 16.19
CA ARG A 101 14.80 -13.55 15.42
C ARG A 101 14.34 -14.81 16.17
N GLU A 102 15.03 -15.21 17.23
CA GLU A 102 14.65 -16.32 18.09
C GLU A 102 13.78 -15.91 19.29
N LYS A 103 13.69 -14.62 19.63
CA LYS A 103 13.04 -14.06 20.83
C LYS A 103 12.44 -12.68 20.60
N ASP A 104 11.81 -12.52 19.45
CA ASP A 104 11.16 -11.29 19.05
C ASP A 104 10.03 -10.92 20.03
N GLU A 105 10.13 -9.75 20.67
CA GLU A 105 9.16 -9.25 21.63
C GLU A 105 7.89 -8.72 20.96
N ASP A 106 7.91 -8.54 19.64
CA ASP A 106 6.74 -8.23 18.82
C ASP A 106 5.76 -9.42 18.72
N LYS A 107 6.17 -10.62 19.14
CA LYS A 107 5.28 -11.79 19.32
C LYS A 107 4.23 -11.60 20.42
N GLY A 108 4.30 -10.52 21.20
CA GLY A 108 3.47 -10.32 22.38
C GLY A 108 4.01 -11.15 23.54
N GLY A 109 4.34 -10.46 24.63
CA GLY A 109 4.91 -11.07 25.82
C GLY A 109 4.06 -12.24 26.35
N GLU A 110 4.71 -13.38 26.52
CA GLU A 110 4.21 -14.44 27.37
C GLU A 110 4.27 -13.94 28.83
N LYS A 111 3.11 -13.49 29.34
CA LYS A 111 2.61 -13.45 30.74
C LYS A 111 1.96 -12.13 31.15
N VAL A 112 0.65 -12.06 30.92
CA VAL A 112 -0.27 -11.90 32.06
C VAL A 112 -1.01 -13.22 32.18
N GLU A 113 -0.73 -13.98 33.26
CA GLU A 113 -1.58 -15.10 33.65
C GLU A 113 -2.96 -14.53 34.00
N ASP A 114 -3.89 -14.55 33.04
CA ASP A 114 -5.31 -14.54 33.36
C ASP A 114 -5.61 -15.85 34.09
N SER A 115 -5.81 -15.74 35.40
CA SER A 115 -6.11 -16.84 36.32
C SER A 115 -7.48 -17.50 36.10
N SER A 116 -8.04 -17.41 34.89
CA SER A 116 -9.29 -18.06 34.49
C SER A 116 -9.15 -19.15 33.42
N LEU A 117 -7.95 -19.53 32.99
CA LEU A 117 -7.77 -20.56 31.95
C LEU A 117 -7.45 -21.96 32.49
N SER A 118 -8.47 -22.59 33.06
CA SER A 118 -8.67 -24.04 32.93
C SER A 118 -9.78 -24.31 31.91
N GLY A 119 -9.43 -24.22 30.62
CA GLY A 119 -10.36 -24.53 29.53
C GLY A 119 -9.85 -24.01 28.20
N GLY A 120 -9.88 -24.84 27.16
CA GLY A 120 -9.35 -24.50 25.83
C GLY A 120 -9.85 -23.15 25.33
N SER A 121 -8.93 -22.21 25.10
CA SER A 121 -9.28 -20.84 24.71
C SER A 121 -9.60 -20.77 23.21
N SER A 122 -10.90 -20.60 22.94
CA SER A 122 -11.42 -20.02 21.70
C SER A 122 -11.07 -18.54 21.64
N GLY A 123 -10.00 -18.18 20.92
CA GLY A 123 -9.66 -16.77 20.67
C GLY A 123 -10.79 -16.02 19.96
N SER A 124 -11.08 -14.80 20.41
CA SER A 124 -12.21 -13.95 19.98
C SER A 124 -12.00 -13.19 18.66
N GLY A 125 -10.80 -13.22 18.07
CA GLY A 125 -10.49 -12.54 16.81
C GLY A 125 -11.07 -13.24 15.58
N ALA A 126 -11.45 -12.46 14.56
CA ALA A 126 -11.93 -12.99 13.28
C ALA A 126 -10.86 -13.89 12.62
N GLN A 127 -11.31 -14.92 11.90
CA GLN A 127 -10.40 -15.84 11.20
C GLN A 127 -9.78 -15.18 9.97
N ILE A 128 -8.57 -15.63 9.60
CA ILE A 128 -7.98 -15.33 8.30
C ILE A 128 -8.45 -16.40 7.32
N GLU A 129 -9.22 -15.98 6.32
CA GLU A 129 -9.75 -16.90 5.30
C GLU A 129 -8.66 -17.38 4.35
N GLN A 130 -8.79 -18.61 3.85
CA GLN A 130 -7.92 -19.12 2.78
C GLN A 130 -8.59 -18.87 1.43
N GLY A 131 -7.89 -18.18 0.52
CA GLY A 131 -8.40 -17.90 -0.82
C GLY A 131 -7.55 -18.55 -1.91
N SER A 132 -8.10 -18.53 -3.13
CA SER A 132 -7.37 -18.89 -4.35
C SER A 132 -7.07 -17.63 -5.17
N SER A 133 -5.86 -17.55 -5.71
CA SER A 133 -5.45 -16.53 -6.68
C SER A 133 -5.81 -16.90 -8.13
N GLU A 134 -6.42 -18.07 -8.34
CA GLU A 134 -6.88 -18.51 -9.67
C GLU A 134 -7.95 -17.56 -10.20
N LYS A 135 -7.69 -17.02 -11.41
CA LYS A 135 -8.65 -16.17 -12.10
C LYS A 135 -9.76 -17.02 -12.73
N PRO A 136 -11.02 -16.54 -12.75
CA PRO A 136 -12.12 -17.22 -13.42
C PRO A 136 -11.85 -17.36 -14.92
N ALA A 137 -12.54 -18.32 -15.55
CA ALA A 137 -12.41 -18.55 -16.99
C ALA A 137 -12.71 -17.27 -17.79
N PRO A 138 -11.93 -16.96 -18.86
CA PRO A 138 -12.20 -15.82 -19.73
C PRO A 138 -13.63 -15.83 -20.26
N GLY A 139 -14.30 -14.67 -20.27
CA GLY A 139 -15.66 -14.51 -20.81
C GLY A 139 -16.80 -14.79 -19.83
N THR A 140 -16.52 -15.04 -18.55
CA THR A 140 -17.54 -15.32 -17.52
C THR A 140 -18.14 -14.06 -16.89
N LEU A 141 -17.49 -12.90 -17.06
CA LEU A 141 -17.89 -11.63 -16.44
C LEU A 141 -18.41 -10.65 -17.51
N ASP A 142 -19.66 -10.21 -17.37
CA ASP A 142 -20.22 -9.12 -18.19
C ASP A 142 -20.03 -7.78 -17.48
N VAL A 143 -19.38 -6.83 -18.16
CA VAL A 143 -19.02 -5.51 -17.61
C VAL A 143 -19.50 -4.41 -18.54
N LEU A 144 -20.06 -3.34 -17.97
CA LEU A 144 -20.48 -2.14 -18.68
C LEU A 144 -19.98 -0.89 -17.96
N ALA A 145 -19.09 -0.13 -18.60
CA ALA A 145 -18.79 1.23 -18.17
C ALA A 145 -19.96 2.16 -18.54
N SER A 146 -20.42 2.95 -17.59
CA SER A 146 -21.46 3.97 -17.81
C SER A 146 -20.96 5.01 -18.81
N ARG A 147 -21.85 5.50 -19.69
CA ARG A 147 -21.54 6.63 -20.59
C ARG A 147 -21.79 7.99 -19.95
N TYR A 148 -22.52 8.01 -18.84
CA TYR A 148 -23.05 9.23 -18.24
C TYR A 148 -22.61 9.43 -16.78
N SER A 149 -21.83 8.49 -16.23
CA SER A 149 -21.27 8.55 -14.88
C SER A 149 -19.92 7.83 -14.80
N ASP A 150 -19.20 7.99 -13.69
CA ASP A 150 -17.91 7.32 -13.47
C ASP A 150 -18.05 5.85 -13.02
N TYR A 151 -19.28 5.31 -13.02
CA TYR A 151 -19.57 3.96 -12.55
C TYR A 151 -19.31 2.89 -13.61
N VAL A 152 -18.90 1.73 -13.13
CA VAL A 152 -18.81 0.48 -13.89
C VAL A 152 -19.78 -0.52 -13.27
N TYR A 153 -20.64 -1.12 -14.09
CA TYR A 153 -21.55 -2.18 -13.69
C TYR A 153 -20.93 -3.54 -14.04
N ALA A 154 -21.05 -4.52 -13.16
CA ALA A 154 -20.54 -5.87 -13.39
C ALA A 154 -21.57 -6.92 -12.96
N ASP A 155 -21.99 -7.76 -13.91
CA ASP A 155 -22.83 -8.93 -13.63
C ASP A 155 -21.95 -10.03 -13.02
N VAL A 156 -22.14 -10.29 -11.74
CA VAL A 156 -21.36 -11.26 -10.98
C VAL A 156 -22.08 -12.60 -10.79
N SER A 157 -23.27 -12.78 -11.37
CA SER A 157 -24.17 -13.92 -11.11
C SER A 157 -23.62 -15.30 -11.45
N ALA A 158 -22.47 -15.38 -12.14
CA ALA A 158 -21.78 -16.62 -12.49
C ALA A 158 -20.29 -16.63 -12.10
N VAL A 159 -19.84 -15.70 -11.24
CA VAL A 159 -18.41 -15.50 -10.92
C VAL A 159 -18.15 -15.73 -9.44
N SER A 160 -17.14 -16.53 -9.12
CA SER A 160 -16.60 -16.71 -7.77
C SER A 160 -15.07 -16.70 -7.80
N GLY A 161 -14.45 -16.49 -6.64
CA GLY A 161 -13.00 -16.33 -6.51
C GLY A 161 -12.53 -14.92 -6.83
N LEU A 162 -11.23 -14.81 -7.15
CA LEU A 162 -10.57 -13.53 -7.45
C LEU A 162 -10.86 -13.10 -8.90
N VAL A 163 -11.53 -11.98 -9.08
CA VAL A 163 -11.88 -11.42 -10.38
C VAL A 163 -11.39 -9.97 -10.51
N GLU A 164 -10.99 -9.54 -11.69
CA GLU A 164 -10.57 -8.17 -11.95
C GLU A 164 -11.69 -7.40 -12.66
N ILE A 165 -12.12 -6.29 -12.07
CA ILE A 165 -13.18 -5.43 -12.60
C ILE A 165 -12.64 -4.01 -12.70
N SER A 166 -12.56 -3.47 -13.92
CA SER A 166 -12.02 -2.13 -14.16
C SER A 166 -10.63 -1.89 -13.53
N GLY A 167 -9.74 -2.90 -13.63
CA GLY A 167 -8.39 -2.86 -13.06
C GLY A 167 -8.33 -3.00 -11.52
N THR A 168 -9.46 -3.16 -10.84
CA THR A 168 -9.52 -3.41 -9.41
C THR A 168 -9.82 -4.89 -9.15
N PRO A 169 -9.01 -5.61 -8.35
CA PRO A 169 -9.32 -6.98 -7.96
C PRO A 169 -10.48 -7.01 -6.95
N PHE A 170 -11.40 -7.94 -7.14
CA PHE A 170 -12.49 -8.26 -6.24
C PHE A 170 -12.46 -9.74 -5.87
N TYR A 171 -12.93 -10.09 -4.68
CA TYR A 171 -13.15 -11.48 -4.29
C TYR A 171 -14.62 -11.74 -4.02
N LEU A 172 -15.16 -12.75 -4.70
CA LEU A 172 -16.55 -13.20 -4.56
C LEU A 172 -16.57 -14.61 -3.99
N ASN A 173 -17.46 -14.87 -3.04
CA ASN A 173 -17.64 -16.22 -2.50
C ASN A 173 -18.43 -17.12 -3.47
N GLU A 174 -18.63 -18.38 -3.09
CA GLU A 174 -19.37 -19.36 -3.91
C GLU A 174 -20.82 -18.95 -4.21
N ASN A 175 -21.39 -18.06 -3.39
CA ASN A 175 -22.73 -17.51 -3.58
C ASN A 175 -22.73 -16.22 -4.43
N HIS A 176 -21.61 -15.90 -5.10
CA HIS A 176 -21.45 -14.71 -5.95
C HIS A 176 -21.58 -13.37 -5.19
N THR A 177 -21.42 -13.41 -3.86
CA THR A 177 -21.48 -12.22 -3.01
C THR A 177 -20.08 -11.74 -2.63
N PRO A 178 -19.89 -10.43 -2.39
CA PRO A 178 -18.59 -9.89 -2.04
C PRO A 178 -18.05 -10.44 -0.72
N PHE A 179 -16.78 -10.86 -0.71
CA PHE A 179 -16.07 -11.22 0.51
C PHE A 179 -15.52 -9.97 1.22
N SER A 180 -15.64 -9.89 2.54
CA SER A 180 -15.07 -8.80 3.33
C SER A 180 -14.29 -9.36 4.50
N GLY A 181 -13.04 -8.93 4.66
CA GLY A 181 -12.15 -9.42 5.72
C GLY A 181 -10.72 -9.62 5.25
N ILE A 182 -9.92 -10.34 6.05
CA ILE A 182 -8.55 -10.71 5.71
C ILE A 182 -8.54 -12.10 5.08
N MET A 183 -7.84 -12.23 3.97
CA MET A 183 -7.66 -13.46 3.22
C MET A 183 -6.19 -13.71 2.96
N LYS A 184 -5.77 -14.97 3.04
CA LYS A 184 -4.45 -15.39 2.62
C LYS A 184 -4.49 -15.79 1.15
N LEU A 185 -3.76 -15.05 0.31
CA LEU A 185 -3.52 -15.32 -1.11
C LEU A 185 -2.03 -15.49 -1.34
N ASP A 186 -1.64 -16.60 -1.98
CA ASP A 186 -0.24 -16.90 -2.33
C ASP A 186 0.75 -16.70 -1.17
N GLY A 187 0.36 -17.15 0.03
CA GLY A 187 1.18 -17.05 1.23
C GLY A 187 1.11 -15.70 1.97
N ARG A 188 0.40 -14.71 1.45
CA ARG A 188 0.30 -13.36 2.03
C ARG A 188 -1.10 -13.01 2.47
N ASN A 189 -1.19 -12.26 3.57
CA ASN A 189 -2.47 -11.75 4.04
C ASN A 189 -2.80 -10.45 3.29
N VAL A 190 -4.01 -10.36 2.78
CA VAL A 190 -4.56 -9.18 2.12
C VAL A 190 -5.96 -8.89 2.66
N ARG A 191 -6.41 -7.64 2.59
CA ARG A 191 -7.73 -7.21 3.02
C ARG A 191 -8.65 -7.00 1.82
N PHE A 192 -9.87 -7.48 1.92
CA PHE A 192 -10.99 -7.09 1.08
C PHE A 192 -11.97 -6.23 1.88
N ASN A 193 -12.45 -5.14 1.28
CA ASN A 193 -13.46 -4.26 1.91
C ASN A 193 -14.88 -4.84 1.79
N SER A 194 -15.88 -4.12 2.31
CA SER A 194 -17.29 -4.55 2.28
C SER A 194 -17.88 -4.71 0.87
N ARG A 195 -17.23 -4.14 -0.15
CA ARG A 195 -17.61 -4.28 -1.58
C ARG A 195 -16.92 -5.46 -2.24
N GLY A 196 -16.06 -6.19 -1.52
CA GLY A 196 -15.25 -7.25 -2.07
C GLY A 196 -14.02 -6.77 -2.81
N ALA A 197 -13.69 -5.48 -2.81
CA ALA A 197 -12.52 -4.97 -3.50
C ALA A 197 -11.25 -5.20 -2.66
N LEU A 198 -10.13 -5.54 -3.31
CA LEU A 198 -8.82 -5.65 -2.68
C LEU A 198 -8.40 -4.27 -2.15
N ALA A 199 -8.46 -4.15 -0.83
CA ALA A 199 -8.38 -2.92 -0.07
C ALA A 199 -7.17 -2.94 0.87
N SER A 200 -6.03 -3.43 0.37
CA SER A 200 -4.75 -3.37 1.06
C SER A 200 -3.58 -3.38 0.09
N LYS A 201 -2.42 -2.95 0.59
CA LYS A 201 -1.11 -3.12 -0.03
C LYS A 201 -0.31 -4.16 0.71
N VAL A 202 0.49 -4.95 0.00
CA VAL A 202 1.45 -5.88 0.59
C VAL A 202 2.76 -5.15 0.84
N GLY A 203 3.18 -5.09 2.10
CA GLY A 203 4.43 -4.46 2.49
C GLY A 203 5.45 -5.44 3.05
N ILE A 204 6.72 -5.04 3.00
CA ILE A 204 7.81 -5.61 3.78
C ILE A 204 8.50 -4.51 4.57
N ASP A 205 9.23 -4.87 5.61
CA ASP A 205 10.23 -4.01 6.22
C ASP A 205 11.59 -4.71 6.25
N VAL A 206 12.65 -3.93 6.00
CA VAL A 206 13.98 -4.47 5.72
C VAL A 206 15.11 -3.63 6.31
N SER A 207 16.21 -4.31 6.62
CA SER A 207 17.43 -3.73 7.18
C SER A 207 18.67 -4.46 6.65
N GLN A 208 19.84 -4.15 7.19
CA GLN A 208 21.08 -4.91 6.93
C GLN A 208 20.94 -6.42 7.25
N TRP A 209 19.98 -6.80 8.09
CA TRP A 209 19.79 -8.20 8.49
C TRP A 209 19.15 -9.06 7.40
N ASN A 210 18.55 -8.46 6.37
CA ASN A 210 17.98 -9.17 5.22
C ASN A 210 19.05 -9.45 4.13
N GLY A 211 20.29 -8.95 4.33
CA GLY A 211 21.39 -9.15 3.40
C GLY A 211 21.16 -8.44 2.06
N THR A 212 21.62 -9.06 0.98
CA THR A 212 21.39 -8.56 -0.39
C THR A 212 20.02 -9.01 -0.90
N ILE A 213 19.26 -8.06 -1.46
CA ILE A 213 17.89 -8.26 -1.93
C ILE A 213 17.82 -8.15 -3.45
N ASP A 214 17.18 -9.13 -4.10
CA ASP A 214 16.77 -9.05 -5.50
C ASP A 214 15.39 -8.36 -5.59
N TRP A 215 15.42 -7.04 -5.75
CA TRP A 215 14.23 -6.21 -5.74
C TRP A 215 13.29 -6.46 -6.93
N ALA A 216 13.80 -6.93 -8.07
CA ALA A 216 12.96 -7.28 -9.21
C ALA A 216 12.09 -8.50 -8.88
N ARG A 217 12.66 -9.51 -8.23
CA ARG A 217 11.91 -10.68 -7.73
C ARG A 217 10.96 -10.32 -6.61
N VAL A 218 11.36 -9.42 -5.69
CA VAL A 218 10.47 -8.91 -4.65
C VAL A 218 9.24 -8.25 -5.28
N LYS A 219 9.43 -7.36 -6.28
CA LYS A 219 8.30 -6.74 -6.98
C LYS A 219 7.44 -7.76 -7.70
N ALA A 220 8.06 -8.67 -8.45
CA ALA A 220 7.37 -9.72 -9.21
C ALA A 220 6.58 -10.66 -8.30
N SER A 221 7.00 -10.81 -7.04
CA SER A 221 6.23 -11.56 -6.06
C SER A 221 4.90 -10.87 -5.74
N GLY A 222 4.75 -9.55 -5.91
CA GLY A 222 3.55 -8.80 -5.54
C GLY A 222 3.69 -7.97 -4.26
N VAL A 223 4.91 -7.56 -3.91
CA VAL A 223 5.15 -6.54 -2.88
C VAL A 223 4.91 -5.15 -3.48
N ASP A 224 4.20 -4.31 -2.75
CA ASP A 224 3.83 -2.96 -3.16
C ASP A 224 4.78 -1.90 -2.59
N TYR A 225 5.18 -2.06 -1.31
CA TYR A 225 6.03 -1.10 -0.61
C TYR A 225 7.05 -1.77 0.32
N ALA A 226 8.09 -1.04 0.67
CA ALA A 226 9.09 -1.43 1.66
C ALA A 226 9.33 -0.30 2.69
N ILE A 227 9.37 -0.63 3.98
CA ILE A 227 9.80 0.28 5.04
C ILE A 227 11.27 -0.06 5.38
N VAL A 228 12.21 0.85 5.10
CA VAL A 228 13.65 0.58 5.17
C VAL A 228 14.25 1.18 6.44
N ARG A 229 15.05 0.39 7.17
CA ARG A 229 15.75 0.91 8.36
C ARG A 229 16.78 1.94 7.96
N VAL A 230 16.67 3.14 8.50
CA VAL A 230 17.68 4.19 8.35
C VAL A 230 18.86 3.93 9.27
N GLY A 231 18.57 3.57 10.51
CA GLY A 231 19.57 3.42 11.54
C GLY A 231 18.97 2.98 12.86
N PHE A 232 19.83 3.00 13.87
CA PHE A 232 19.49 2.65 15.23
C PHE A 232 20.37 3.42 16.21
N ARG A 233 19.89 3.58 17.45
CA ARG A 233 20.74 3.97 18.58
C ARG A 233 21.07 2.74 19.42
N GLY A 234 22.31 2.63 19.87
CA GLY A 234 22.75 1.50 20.68
C GLY A 234 22.04 1.40 22.03
N TYR A 235 21.71 0.19 22.47
CA TYR A 235 20.96 -0.02 23.71
C TYR A 235 21.83 -0.13 24.98
N GLY A 236 23.12 -0.46 24.82
CA GLY A 236 23.98 -0.82 25.95
C GLY A 236 24.06 0.27 27.04
N THR A 237 24.24 -0.11 28.29
CA THR A 237 24.19 0.83 29.43
C THR A 237 25.55 1.32 29.93
N SER A 238 26.64 0.76 29.38
CA SER A 238 28.01 1.04 29.82
C SER A 238 28.60 2.38 29.36
N ASP A 239 28.03 3.00 28.32
CA ASP A 239 28.42 4.32 27.83
C ASP A 239 27.19 5.24 27.91
N PRO A 240 27.26 6.38 28.61
CA PRO A 240 26.14 7.31 28.71
C PRO A 240 25.74 7.91 27.36
N VAL A 241 26.69 8.06 26.42
CA VAL A 241 26.45 8.64 25.10
C VAL A 241 26.44 7.53 24.06
N LYS A 242 25.33 7.38 23.36
CA LYS A 242 25.19 6.38 22.29
C LYS A 242 25.04 7.08 20.95
N PRO A 243 25.97 6.89 19.99
CA PRO A 243 25.84 7.52 18.69
C PRO A 243 24.67 6.92 17.92
N VAL A 244 24.07 7.74 17.05
CA VAL A 244 23.23 7.25 15.95
C VAL A 244 24.11 6.44 15.00
N MET A 245 23.70 5.21 14.72
CA MET A 245 24.36 4.32 13.78
C MET A 245 23.48 4.15 12.55
N GLN A 246 24.04 4.37 11.36
CA GLN A 246 23.33 4.14 10.11
C GLN A 246 23.30 2.65 9.77
N ASP A 247 22.17 2.17 9.26
CA ASP A 247 22.04 0.82 8.74
C ASP A 247 22.91 0.66 7.48
N LYS A 248 23.72 -0.40 7.42
CA LYS A 248 24.69 -0.58 6.33
C LYS A 248 24.07 -0.74 4.95
N ASN A 249 22.82 -1.19 4.87
CA ASN A 249 22.14 -1.44 3.61
C ASN A 249 21.09 -0.38 3.25
N VAL A 250 20.91 0.68 4.06
CA VAL A 250 19.85 1.70 3.86
C VAL A 250 19.80 2.22 2.43
N GLU A 251 20.91 2.75 1.90
CA GLU A 251 20.94 3.34 0.56
C GLU A 251 20.72 2.30 -0.54
N GLN A 252 21.33 1.12 -0.41
CA GLN A 252 21.16 0.03 -1.37
C GLN A 252 19.70 -0.44 -1.42
N ASN A 253 19.06 -0.56 -0.25
CA ASN A 253 17.68 -0.98 -0.12
C ASN A 253 16.72 0.06 -0.69
N ILE A 254 16.90 1.35 -0.36
CA ILE A 254 16.06 2.42 -0.91
C ILE A 254 16.19 2.47 -2.44
N ARG A 255 17.43 2.51 -2.97
CA ARG A 255 17.66 2.57 -4.42
C ARG A 255 17.08 1.35 -5.14
N GLY A 256 17.29 0.17 -4.60
CA GLY A 256 16.79 -1.08 -5.18
C GLY A 256 15.27 -1.16 -5.20
N ALA A 257 14.61 -0.83 -4.08
CA ALA A 257 13.16 -0.81 -3.98
C ALA A 257 12.54 0.20 -4.96
N LEU A 258 13.04 1.44 -4.99
CA LEU A 258 12.56 2.47 -5.90
C LEU A 258 12.78 2.10 -7.37
N ALA A 259 13.95 1.54 -7.71
CA ALA A 259 14.25 1.10 -9.08
C ALA A 259 13.35 -0.04 -9.56
N ALA A 260 12.91 -0.92 -8.65
CA ALA A 260 11.92 -1.96 -8.93
C ALA A 260 10.46 -1.43 -8.91
N GLY A 261 10.26 -0.14 -8.66
CA GLY A 261 8.95 0.51 -8.69
C GLY A 261 8.11 0.32 -7.42
N LEU A 262 8.73 -0.08 -6.31
CA LEU A 262 8.08 -0.11 -5.00
C LEU A 262 8.01 1.29 -4.41
N ASP A 263 7.02 1.50 -3.55
CA ASP A 263 6.99 2.65 -2.65
C ASP A 263 7.89 2.42 -1.43
N VAL A 264 8.46 3.50 -0.88
CA VAL A 264 9.43 3.41 0.21
C VAL A 264 9.03 4.29 1.37
N GLY A 265 9.04 3.69 2.56
CA GLY A 265 8.98 4.36 3.87
C GLY A 265 10.27 4.10 4.63
N LEU A 266 10.43 4.72 5.78
CA LEU A 266 11.65 4.62 6.59
C LEU A 266 11.32 4.30 8.04
N TYR A 267 12.24 3.69 8.77
CA TYR A 267 12.13 3.59 10.21
C TYR A 267 13.48 3.76 10.92
N PHE A 268 13.42 4.18 12.17
CA PHE A 268 14.58 4.29 13.03
C PHE A 268 14.33 3.56 14.35
N TYR A 269 15.13 2.53 14.62
CA TYR A 269 15.06 1.79 15.87
C TYR A 269 15.62 2.66 17.01
N SER A 270 14.74 3.13 17.88
CA SER A 270 15.08 4.11 18.91
C SER A 270 15.56 3.47 20.19
N GLN A 271 16.59 4.08 20.77
CA GLN A 271 16.98 3.93 22.17
C GLN A 271 17.22 5.30 22.80
N ALA A 272 16.47 6.31 22.33
CA ALA A 272 16.51 7.65 22.87
C ALA A 272 15.98 7.65 24.31
N ILE A 273 16.65 8.39 25.19
CA ILE A 273 16.22 8.57 26.60
C ILE A 273 15.87 10.03 26.92
N ASN A 274 16.05 10.92 25.95
CA ASN A 274 15.73 12.34 26.07
C ASN A 274 15.38 12.93 24.69
N ARG A 275 14.82 14.15 24.71
CA ARG A 275 14.33 14.83 23.50
C ARG A 275 15.42 15.09 22.46
N GLU A 276 16.63 15.46 22.89
CA GLU A 276 17.74 15.76 21.96
C GLU A 276 18.09 14.52 21.14
N GLU A 277 18.18 13.36 21.79
CA GLU A 277 18.43 12.10 21.11
C GLU A 277 17.31 11.73 20.12
N ALA A 278 16.03 11.93 20.48
CA ALA A 278 14.92 11.69 19.56
C ALA A 278 14.96 12.62 18.32
N LEU A 279 15.42 13.86 18.50
CA LEU A 279 15.60 14.81 17.39
C LEU A 279 16.79 14.44 16.50
N GLU A 280 17.89 13.93 17.06
CA GLU A 280 19.02 13.39 16.27
C GLU A 280 18.59 12.21 15.41
N GLU A 281 17.79 11.30 15.96
CA GLU A 281 17.26 10.12 15.25
C GLU A 281 16.34 10.54 14.10
N ALA A 282 15.43 11.50 14.35
CA ALA A 282 14.59 12.07 13.30
C ALA A 282 15.42 12.77 12.21
N GLY A 283 16.44 13.53 12.61
CA GLY A 283 17.36 14.21 11.69
C GLY A 283 18.11 13.25 10.79
N ALA A 284 18.51 12.08 11.29
CA ALA A 284 19.14 11.03 10.49
C ALA A 284 18.19 10.50 9.40
N CYS A 285 16.91 10.28 9.74
CA CYS A 285 15.90 9.88 8.76
C CYS A 285 15.63 10.96 7.71
N VAL A 286 15.43 12.21 8.14
CA VAL A 286 15.17 13.33 7.23
C VAL A 286 16.33 13.52 6.25
N LYS A 287 17.57 13.46 6.73
CA LYS A 287 18.76 13.57 5.89
C LYS A 287 18.82 12.48 4.82
N ILE A 288 18.49 11.23 5.15
CA ILE A 288 18.39 10.16 4.15
C ILE A 288 17.23 10.43 3.19
N ALA A 289 16.08 10.86 3.70
CA ALA A 289 14.88 11.07 2.90
C ALA A 289 15.05 12.17 1.83
N GLU A 290 15.85 13.20 2.09
CA GLU A 290 16.12 14.31 1.14
C GLU A 290 16.69 13.84 -0.21
N ASP A 291 17.44 12.72 -0.22
CA ASP A 291 18.08 12.19 -1.42
C ASP A 291 17.16 11.27 -2.24
N TYR A 292 15.96 10.94 -1.75
CA TYR A 292 15.11 9.91 -2.33
C TYR A 292 13.62 10.29 -2.37
N LYS A 293 12.88 9.64 -3.28
CA LYS A 293 11.42 9.79 -3.33
C LYS A 293 10.75 8.91 -2.29
N ILE A 294 10.74 9.36 -1.04
CA ILE A 294 10.05 8.69 0.07
C ILE A 294 8.55 9.03 0.01
N THR A 295 7.71 7.99 -0.11
CA THR A 295 6.26 8.13 -0.24
C THR A 295 5.50 7.62 0.97
N TYR A 296 6.03 6.61 1.67
CA TYR A 296 5.47 6.06 2.90
C TYR A 296 6.06 6.75 4.14
N PRO A 297 5.45 6.57 5.33
CA PRO A 297 5.86 7.32 6.52
C PRO A 297 7.26 6.99 7.01
N ILE A 298 7.81 7.92 7.79
CA ILE A 298 9.02 7.73 8.58
C ILE A 298 8.59 7.38 10.01
N TYR A 299 8.91 6.17 10.45
CA TYR A 299 8.47 5.62 11.73
C TYR A 299 9.51 5.77 12.83
N PHE A 300 9.06 6.23 13.99
CA PHE A 300 9.75 6.03 15.26
C PHE A 300 9.46 4.60 15.72
N ASP A 301 10.47 3.73 15.66
CA ASP A 301 10.38 2.35 16.11
C ASP A 301 10.85 2.27 17.57
N THR A 302 9.94 1.83 18.44
CA THR A 302 10.20 1.70 19.87
C THR A 302 9.78 0.33 20.40
N GLU A 303 10.74 -0.31 21.04
CA GLU A 303 10.62 -1.65 21.60
C GLU A 303 11.50 -1.74 22.85
N PHE A 304 11.37 -2.84 23.59
CA PHE A 304 12.43 -3.23 24.52
C PHE A 304 13.65 -3.72 23.75
N ALA A 305 14.85 -3.49 24.28
CA ALA A 305 16.08 -3.86 23.59
C ALA A 305 16.41 -5.35 23.66
N THR A 306 15.91 -6.04 24.68
CA THR A 306 16.22 -7.43 25.01
C THR A 306 15.11 -7.98 25.89
N SER A 307 14.88 -9.30 25.87
CA SER A 307 13.85 -9.95 26.70
C SER A 307 14.04 -9.78 28.22
N GLY A 308 15.23 -9.34 28.65
CA GLY A 308 15.53 -9.01 30.04
C GLY A 308 15.31 -7.52 30.40
N HIS A 309 14.77 -6.74 29.46
CA HIS A 309 14.53 -5.30 29.54
C HIS A 309 15.78 -4.53 30.03
N THR A 310 16.93 -4.82 29.41
CA THR A 310 18.24 -4.30 29.82
C THR A 310 18.72 -3.08 29.04
N GLY A 311 17.96 -2.66 28.03
CA GLY A 311 18.21 -1.47 27.23
C GLY A 311 18.10 -0.19 28.03
N ARG A 312 18.75 0.86 27.53
CA ARG A 312 18.71 2.19 28.15
C ARG A 312 17.32 2.82 28.08
N ALA A 313 16.53 2.52 27.04
CA ALA A 313 15.16 3.02 26.89
C ALA A 313 14.10 2.12 27.56
N ASP A 314 14.46 0.90 27.97
CA ASP A 314 13.53 -0.10 28.51
C ASP A 314 12.89 0.32 29.85
N LYS A 315 13.54 1.26 30.57
CA LYS A 315 13.07 1.76 31.87
C LYS A 315 12.33 3.09 31.81
N LEU A 316 12.11 3.63 30.61
CA LEU A 316 11.30 4.84 30.45
C LEU A 316 9.85 4.54 30.85
N ASP A 317 9.21 5.49 31.52
CA ASP A 317 7.76 5.44 31.69
C ASP A 317 7.04 5.75 30.37
N ALA A 318 5.79 5.30 30.27
CA ALA A 318 4.98 5.45 29.05
C ALA A 318 4.85 6.92 28.61
N LYS A 319 4.72 7.85 29.55
CA LYS A 319 4.63 9.27 29.26
C LYS A 319 5.91 9.80 28.61
N THR A 320 7.06 9.51 29.21
CA THR A 320 8.37 9.95 28.72
C THR A 320 8.64 9.34 27.36
N ARG A 321 8.41 8.04 27.18
CA ARG A 321 8.55 7.38 25.89
C ARG A 321 7.65 8.01 24.82
N THR A 322 6.41 8.33 25.16
CA THR A 322 5.48 9.05 24.28
C THR A 322 5.97 10.47 23.96
N ASP A 323 6.56 11.18 24.92
CA ASP A 323 7.17 12.51 24.68
C ASP A 323 8.29 12.43 23.63
N LEU A 324 9.08 11.35 23.64
CA LEU A 324 10.15 11.12 22.65
C LEU A 324 9.59 10.77 21.27
N ALA A 325 8.61 9.87 21.20
CA ALA A 325 7.95 9.51 19.94
C ALA A 325 7.29 10.75 19.28
N VAL A 326 6.62 11.59 20.08
CA VAL A 326 6.06 12.87 19.62
C VAL A 326 7.14 13.82 19.12
N ALA A 327 8.27 13.95 19.85
CA ALA A 327 9.36 14.83 19.42
C ALA A 327 9.96 14.39 18.07
N PHE A 328 10.18 13.09 17.90
CA PHE A 328 10.62 12.53 16.62
C PHE A 328 9.60 12.83 15.51
N CYS A 329 8.32 12.51 15.74
CA CYS A 329 7.29 12.65 14.72
C CYS A 329 7.06 14.11 14.30
N GLU A 330 7.07 15.04 15.24
CA GLU A 330 6.95 16.47 14.92
C GLU A 330 8.17 16.98 14.14
N ALA A 331 9.38 16.50 14.44
CA ALA A 331 10.56 16.85 13.65
C ALA A 331 10.46 16.37 12.19
N VAL A 332 10.01 15.12 11.99
CA VAL A 332 9.74 14.56 10.65
C VAL A 332 8.66 15.35 9.91
N ARG A 333 7.55 15.69 10.57
CA ARG A 333 6.46 16.49 9.97
C ARG A 333 6.90 17.90 9.60
N ASN A 334 7.69 18.54 10.47
CA ASN A 334 8.23 19.87 10.20
C ASN A 334 9.20 19.87 9.01
N ALA A 335 9.82 18.72 8.69
CA ALA A 335 10.60 18.52 7.48
C ALA A 335 9.76 18.18 6.22
N GLY A 336 8.43 18.12 6.34
CA GLY A 336 7.51 17.91 5.22
C GLY A 336 7.18 16.44 4.91
N TYR A 337 7.57 15.50 5.78
CA TYR A 337 7.30 14.08 5.61
C TYR A 337 6.15 13.60 6.49
N THR A 338 5.49 12.52 6.08
CA THR A 338 4.54 11.81 6.93
C THR A 338 5.29 11.08 8.05
N ALA A 339 4.87 11.26 9.29
CA ALA A 339 5.49 10.65 10.46
C ALA A 339 4.57 9.60 11.09
N GLY A 340 5.17 8.52 11.61
CA GLY A 340 4.44 7.46 12.30
C GLY A 340 5.19 6.90 13.50
N VAL A 341 4.49 6.07 14.26
CA VAL A 341 5.07 5.26 15.34
C VAL A 341 4.88 3.80 15.02
N TYR A 342 5.94 3.03 15.17
CA TYR A 342 5.93 1.58 15.18
C TYR A 342 6.08 1.07 16.61
N ALA A 343 5.23 0.10 16.97
CA ALA A 343 5.39 -0.68 18.18
C ALA A 343 4.52 -1.95 18.11
N SER A 344 4.81 -2.93 18.95
CA SER A 344 3.90 -4.07 19.14
C SER A 344 2.57 -3.66 19.77
N LYS A 345 1.54 -4.50 19.57
CA LYS A 345 0.20 -4.30 20.15
C LYS A 345 0.25 -4.06 21.66
N SER A 346 1.00 -4.87 22.41
CA SER A 346 1.15 -4.70 23.86
C SER A 346 1.87 -3.41 24.20
N PHE A 347 2.93 -3.07 23.46
CA PHE A 347 3.70 -1.87 23.71
C PHE A 347 2.87 -0.59 23.49
N PHE A 348 1.98 -0.57 22.49
CA PHE A 348 1.02 0.53 22.32
C PHE A 348 0.05 0.70 23.50
N TYR A 349 -0.30 -0.36 24.21
CA TYR A 349 -1.22 -0.31 25.35
C TYR A 349 -0.52 -0.06 26.68
N ASP A 350 0.66 -0.64 26.87
CA ASP A 350 1.32 -0.72 28.18
C ASP A 350 2.43 0.32 28.33
N GLU A 351 3.08 0.67 27.21
CA GLU A 351 4.34 1.42 27.20
C GLU A 351 4.23 2.78 26.49
N LEU A 352 3.03 3.15 26.03
CA LEU A 352 2.73 4.40 25.31
C LEU A 352 1.36 4.98 25.70
N GLU A 353 1.25 6.31 25.68
CA GLU A 353 -0.03 7.03 25.83
C GLU A 353 -0.69 7.21 24.45
N PHE A 354 -1.34 6.15 23.94
CA PHE A 354 -1.85 6.09 22.56
C PHE A 354 -2.72 7.29 22.14
N SER A 355 -3.51 7.85 23.06
CA SER A 355 -4.37 9.03 22.78
C SER A 355 -3.59 10.24 22.24
N ARG A 356 -2.30 10.33 22.52
CA ARG A 356 -1.40 11.39 22.04
C ARG A 356 -0.79 11.09 20.67
N LEU A 357 -0.92 9.86 20.20
CA LEU A 357 -0.30 9.37 18.96
C LEU A 357 -1.29 9.31 17.78
N GLN A 358 -2.59 9.48 18.02
CA GLN A 358 -3.68 9.37 17.01
C GLN A 358 -3.54 10.27 15.77
N ARG A 359 -2.64 11.26 15.81
CA ARG A 359 -2.38 12.19 14.69
C ARG A 359 -1.19 11.79 13.82
N TYR A 360 -0.51 10.70 14.16
CA TYR A 360 0.58 10.10 13.42
C TYR A 360 0.11 8.77 12.85
N GLU A 361 0.83 8.29 11.84
CA GLU A 361 0.54 6.98 11.25
C GLU A 361 0.94 5.88 12.23
N ILE A 362 0.06 4.90 12.41
CA ILE A 362 0.29 3.80 13.34
C ILE A 362 0.61 2.54 12.55
N TRP A 363 1.80 2.01 12.80
CA TRP A 363 2.25 0.71 12.31
C TRP A 363 2.35 -0.25 13.48
N VAL A 364 1.38 -1.16 13.58
CA VAL A 364 1.28 -2.09 14.72
C VAL A 364 1.86 -3.45 14.37
N ALA A 365 2.72 -3.99 15.23
CA ALA A 365 3.10 -5.39 15.17
C ALA A 365 2.17 -6.24 16.04
N HIS A 366 1.59 -7.28 15.44
CA HIS A 366 0.81 -8.28 16.17
C HIS A 366 0.83 -9.59 15.41
N TYR A 367 1.69 -10.52 15.83
CA TYR A 367 1.86 -11.79 15.14
C TYR A 367 0.84 -12.80 15.62
N THR A 368 -0.22 -12.96 14.83
CA THR A 368 -1.35 -13.83 15.17
C THR A 368 -1.82 -14.60 13.93
N SER A 369 -2.42 -15.77 14.16
CA SER A 369 -3.08 -16.55 13.10
C SER A 369 -4.48 -16.04 12.75
N ARG A 370 -4.94 -14.99 13.44
CA ARG A 370 -6.26 -14.35 13.29
C ARG A 370 -6.08 -12.91 12.85
N VAL A 371 -7.18 -12.23 12.51
CA VAL A 371 -7.16 -10.78 12.34
C VAL A 371 -6.78 -10.13 13.66
N THR A 372 -5.88 -9.14 13.62
CA THR A 372 -5.51 -8.36 14.80
C THR A 372 -6.75 -7.76 15.47
N ASP A 373 -6.82 -7.89 16.79
CA ASP A 373 -7.80 -7.28 17.68
C ASP A 373 -7.26 -5.97 18.31
N PHE A 374 -6.24 -5.36 17.71
CA PHE A 374 -5.82 -4.01 18.07
C PHE A 374 -7.00 -3.04 17.85
N SER A 375 -7.39 -2.35 18.92
CA SER A 375 -8.67 -1.64 19.01
C SER A 375 -8.60 -0.19 18.53
N HIS A 376 -7.39 0.30 18.27
CA HIS A 376 -7.16 1.63 17.77
C HIS A 376 -7.04 1.65 16.24
N PRO A 377 -7.29 2.79 15.58
CA PRO A 377 -6.97 2.96 14.16
C PRO A 377 -5.48 2.71 13.90
N TYR A 378 -5.19 2.09 12.75
CA TYR A 378 -3.84 1.87 12.25
C TYR A 378 -3.83 1.83 10.73
N GLU A 379 -2.73 2.26 10.15
CA GLU A 379 -2.53 2.30 8.70
C GLU A 379 -1.66 1.16 8.20
N ALA A 380 -0.87 0.54 9.07
CA ALA A 380 -0.11 -0.67 8.75
C ALA A 380 -0.17 -1.70 9.88
N TRP A 381 -0.22 -2.98 9.51
CA TRP A 381 -0.13 -4.11 10.44
C TRP A 381 0.96 -5.08 9.99
N GLN A 382 2.02 -5.21 10.81
CA GLN A 382 3.01 -6.26 10.67
C GLN A 382 2.45 -7.54 11.30
N TYR A 383 2.13 -8.52 10.46
CA TYR A 383 1.40 -9.71 10.88
C TYR A 383 2.32 -10.93 11.08
N THR A 384 3.57 -10.87 10.64
CA THR A 384 4.56 -11.92 10.88
C THR A 384 5.98 -11.42 10.61
N ALA A 385 6.93 -11.89 11.42
CA ALA A 385 8.37 -11.79 11.16
C ALA A 385 8.97 -12.98 10.39
N GLU A 386 8.15 -14.01 10.10
CA GLU A 386 8.58 -15.29 9.52
C GLU A 386 8.10 -15.44 8.06
N GLY A 387 7.86 -14.31 7.38
CA GLY A 387 7.46 -14.28 5.99
C GLY A 387 8.54 -14.83 5.06
N LYS A 388 8.13 -15.38 3.91
CA LYS A 388 9.04 -15.79 2.84
C LYS A 388 8.67 -15.03 1.57
N VAL A 389 9.60 -14.23 1.08
CA VAL A 389 9.42 -13.39 -0.12
C VAL A 389 10.48 -13.76 -1.13
N ASP A 390 10.05 -14.00 -2.38
CA ASP A 390 11.00 -14.30 -3.44
C ASP A 390 11.94 -13.10 -3.69
N GLY A 391 13.23 -13.37 -3.79
CA GLY A 391 14.27 -12.34 -3.87
C GLY A 391 14.92 -11.95 -2.52
N ILE A 392 14.41 -12.44 -1.39
CA ILE A 392 15.06 -12.28 -0.07
C ILE A 392 15.45 -13.64 0.49
N SER A 393 16.69 -13.74 0.98
CA SER A 393 17.17 -14.97 1.62
C SER A 393 16.69 -15.03 3.07
N GLY A 394 16.05 -16.14 3.44
CA GLY A 394 15.57 -16.34 4.81
C GLY A 394 14.19 -15.73 5.06
N TYR A 395 13.95 -15.31 6.30
CA TYR A 395 12.70 -14.70 6.70
C TYR A 395 12.70 -13.19 6.47
N THR A 396 11.50 -12.64 6.28
CA THR A 396 11.27 -11.20 6.16
C THR A 396 9.91 -10.86 6.74
N ASP A 397 9.85 -9.69 7.37
CA ASP A 397 8.66 -9.15 7.98
C ASP A 397 7.62 -8.79 6.91
N LEU A 398 6.36 -9.15 7.16
CA LEU A 398 5.26 -8.92 6.22
C LEU A 398 4.19 -8.03 6.84
N ASN A 399 3.76 -7.07 6.02
CA ASN A 399 2.84 -6.01 6.41
C ASN A 399 1.60 -5.98 5.50
N ILE A 400 0.46 -5.63 6.10
CA ILE A 400 -0.71 -5.13 5.39
C ILE A 400 -0.73 -3.61 5.54
N GLY A 401 -0.71 -2.88 4.42
CA GLY A 401 -0.95 -1.44 4.38
C GLY A 401 -2.41 -1.15 4.04
N LEU A 402 -3.07 -0.31 4.84
CA LEU A 402 -4.47 0.10 4.70
C LEU A 402 -4.63 1.50 4.10
N TYR A 403 -3.52 2.19 3.84
CA TYR A 403 -3.48 3.46 3.15
C TYR A 403 -2.48 3.40 1.99
N ASP A 404 -2.84 3.96 0.83
CA ASP A 404 -1.93 4.14 -0.30
C ASP A 404 -1.40 5.57 -0.28
N TYR A 405 -0.19 5.76 0.24
CA TYR A 405 0.41 7.08 0.37
C TYR A 405 0.85 7.67 -0.97
N ARG A 406 1.14 6.85 -1.99
CA ARG A 406 1.42 7.35 -3.34
C ARG A 406 0.16 7.94 -3.96
N ALA A 407 -0.98 7.26 -3.84
CA ALA A 407 -2.26 7.71 -4.34
C ALA A 407 -2.97 8.71 -3.40
N LYS A 408 -2.48 8.86 -2.16
CA LYS A 408 -3.09 9.66 -1.08
C LYS A 408 -4.54 9.25 -0.84
N SER A 409 -4.78 7.94 -0.77
CA SER A 409 -6.13 7.38 -0.67
C SER A 409 -6.23 6.29 0.39
N ASP A 410 -7.32 6.33 1.16
CA ASP A 410 -7.72 5.23 2.03
C ASP A 410 -8.13 4.02 1.18
N MET A 411 -7.53 2.86 1.46
CA MET A 411 -7.81 1.63 0.72
C MET A 411 -9.26 1.15 0.89
N GLN A 412 -9.98 1.57 1.94
CA GLN A 412 -11.42 1.28 2.09
C GLN A 412 -12.28 1.86 0.96
N SER A 413 -11.80 2.91 0.28
CA SER A 413 -12.51 3.56 -0.83
C SER A 413 -12.36 2.84 -2.17
N VAL A 414 -11.44 1.88 -2.27
CA VAL A 414 -11.16 1.13 -3.50
C VAL A 414 -12.41 0.40 -4.00
N GLY A 415 -12.65 0.46 -5.31
CA GLY A 415 -13.81 -0.14 -5.95
C GLY A 415 -15.14 0.61 -5.71
N SER A 416 -15.12 1.82 -5.15
CA SER A 416 -16.34 2.60 -4.85
C SER A 416 -17.18 2.96 -6.08
N ASN A 417 -16.59 2.99 -7.28
CA ASN A 417 -17.28 3.22 -8.54
C ASN A 417 -17.71 1.93 -9.25
N VAL A 418 -17.47 0.75 -8.68
CA VAL A 418 -17.93 -0.53 -9.25
C VAL A 418 -19.22 -0.96 -8.56
N LEU A 419 -20.26 -1.21 -9.36
CA LEU A 419 -21.54 -1.76 -8.90
C LEU A 419 -21.63 -3.23 -9.32
N LEU A 420 -21.53 -4.10 -8.34
CA LEU A 420 -21.76 -5.54 -8.51
C LEU A 420 -23.28 -5.77 -8.57
N THR A 421 -23.74 -6.47 -9.60
CA THR A 421 -25.15 -6.71 -9.87
C THR A 421 -25.38 -8.11 -10.44
N ASP A 422 -26.64 -8.49 -10.63
CA ASP A 422 -27.02 -9.71 -11.31
C ASP A 422 -27.43 -9.42 -12.77
N THR A 423 -27.80 -10.45 -13.51
CA THR A 423 -28.24 -10.32 -14.91
C THR A 423 -29.46 -9.41 -15.08
N ALA A 424 -30.35 -9.34 -14.09
CA ALA A 424 -31.53 -8.48 -14.16
C ALA A 424 -31.14 -7.01 -13.96
N GLY A 425 -30.30 -6.72 -12.97
CA GLY A 425 -29.78 -5.38 -12.73
C GLY A 425 -28.89 -4.88 -13.87
N MET A 426 -28.01 -5.73 -14.41
CA MET A 426 -27.22 -5.40 -15.61
C MET A 426 -28.12 -5.02 -16.79
N ARG A 427 -29.21 -5.75 -17.02
CA ARG A 427 -30.20 -5.43 -18.05
C ARG A 427 -30.89 -4.09 -17.78
N ALA A 428 -31.24 -3.78 -16.54
CA ALA A 428 -31.83 -2.50 -16.16
C ALA A 428 -30.87 -1.33 -16.46
N TYR A 429 -29.59 -1.45 -16.06
CA TYR A 429 -28.57 -0.45 -16.37
C TYR A 429 -28.40 -0.25 -17.88
N ARG A 430 -28.27 -1.33 -18.66
CA ARG A 430 -28.19 -1.27 -20.13
C ARG A 430 -29.40 -0.56 -20.73
N THR A 431 -30.59 -0.88 -20.26
CA THR A 431 -31.84 -0.29 -20.76
C THR A 431 -31.86 1.22 -20.52
N ALA A 432 -31.48 1.67 -19.33
CA ALA A 432 -31.44 3.09 -19.00
C ALA A 432 -30.37 3.84 -19.82
N GLU A 433 -29.14 3.32 -19.89
CA GLU A 433 -28.04 3.90 -20.67
C GLU A 433 -28.38 4.01 -22.16
N GLN A 434 -28.95 2.95 -22.74
CA GLN A 434 -29.40 2.92 -24.14
C GLN A 434 -30.58 3.86 -24.34
N GLY A 435 -31.52 3.92 -23.40
CA GLY A 435 -32.68 4.80 -23.45
C GLY A 435 -32.27 6.27 -23.53
N VAL A 436 -31.31 6.71 -22.71
CA VAL A 436 -30.76 8.07 -22.77
C VAL A 436 -30.13 8.34 -24.13
N ALA A 437 -29.33 7.40 -24.67
CA ALA A 437 -28.70 7.54 -25.97
C ALA A 437 -29.73 7.60 -27.12
N GLN A 438 -30.77 6.76 -27.07
CA GLN A 438 -31.85 6.73 -28.05
C GLN A 438 -32.64 8.03 -28.05
N TYR A 439 -32.98 8.54 -26.86
CA TYR A 439 -33.67 9.82 -26.73
C TYR A 439 -32.83 10.98 -27.28
N ALA A 440 -31.53 11.01 -26.98
CA ALA A 440 -30.63 12.03 -27.51
C ALA A 440 -30.54 12.00 -29.05
N ALA A 441 -30.65 10.82 -29.67
CA ALA A 441 -30.61 10.66 -31.12
C ALA A 441 -31.95 10.98 -31.81
N SER A 442 -33.07 10.67 -31.18
CA SER A 442 -34.42 10.89 -31.72
C SER A 442 -35.38 11.28 -30.59
N PRO A 443 -35.45 12.57 -30.21
CA PRO A 443 -36.26 13.04 -29.10
C PRO A 443 -37.76 12.81 -29.34
N ASP A 444 -38.41 12.15 -28.38
CA ASP A 444 -39.86 11.91 -28.37
C ASP A 444 -40.39 11.94 -26.92
N ASP A 445 -41.55 12.57 -26.70
CA ASP A 445 -42.10 12.79 -25.36
C ASP A 445 -42.54 11.49 -24.67
N ALA A 446 -42.98 10.47 -25.42
CA ALA A 446 -43.32 9.17 -24.86
C ALA A 446 -42.03 8.40 -24.49
N LEU A 447 -41.01 8.45 -25.35
CA LEU A 447 -39.69 7.90 -25.07
C LEU A 447 -39.08 8.52 -23.83
N TYR A 448 -39.13 9.86 -23.67
CA TYR A 448 -38.64 10.53 -22.46
C TYR A 448 -39.25 9.96 -21.19
N LYS A 449 -40.58 9.78 -21.15
CA LYS A 449 -41.28 9.24 -19.98
C LYS A 449 -40.86 7.80 -19.68
N THR A 450 -40.76 6.96 -20.70
CA THR A 450 -40.31 5.57 -20.55
C THR A 450 -38.87 5.50 -20.05
N VAL A 451 -37.96 6.29 -20.61
CA VAL A 451 -36.55 6.32 -20.19
C VAL A 451 -36.44 6.84 -18.76
N SER A 452 -37.09 7.94 -18.42
CA SER A 452 -37.10 8.49 -17.05
C SER A 452 -37.64 7.48 -16.03
N ALA A 453 -38.70 6.73 -16.36
CA ALA A 453 -39.20 5.66 -15.50
C ALA A 453 -38.19 4.51 -15.34
N SER A 454 -37.49 4.12 -16.42
CA SER A 454 -36.43 3.10 -16.35
C SER A 454 -35.23 3.53 -15.49
N ILE A 455 -34.89 4.83 -15.49
CA ILE A 455 -33.84 5.39 -14.64
C ILE A 455 -34.31 5.38 -13.17
N ALA A 456 -35.56 5.76 -12.90
CA ALA A 456 -36.08 5.91 -11.54
C ALA A 456 -36.01 4.62 -10.70
N VAL A 457 -36.02 3.44 -11.34
CA VAL A 457 -35.98 2.14 -10.66
C VAL A 457 -34.58 1.58 -10.43
N LEU A 458 -33.52 2.21 -10.96
CA LEU A 458 -32.15 1.73 -10.73
C LEU A 458 -31.79 1.88 -9.24
N PRO A 459 -31.03 0.95 -8.62
CA PRO A 459 -30.80 0.98 -7.18
C PRO A 459 -29.85 2.10 -6.74
N GLN A 460 -28.84 2.43 -7.55
CA GLN A 460 -27.80 3.40 -7.18
C GLN A 460 -28.22 4.85 -7.49
N ALA A 461 -28.37 5.66 -6.43
CA ALA A 461 -28.83 7.05 -6.55
C ALA A 461 -27.95 7.91 -7.46
N ALA A 462 -26.63 7.87 -7.28
CA ALA A 462 -25.71 8.66 -8.09
C ALA A 462 -25.80 8.33 -9.59
N VAL A 463 -26.05 7.06 -9.94
CA VAL A 463 -26.27 6.64 -11.33
C VAL A 463 -27.62 7.15 -11.84
N ARG A 464 -28.68 7.05 -11.03
CA ARG A 464 -29.99 7.63 -11.37
C ARG A 464 -29.89 9.11 -11.68
N ASP A 465 -29.24 9.86 -10.80
CA ASP A 465 -29.12 11.31 -10.91
C ASP A 465 -28.32 11.71 -12.15
N ALA A 466 -27.21 11.02 -12.42
CA ALA A 466 -26.39 11.25 -13.60
C ALA A 466 -27.13 10.96 -14.91
N LEU A 467 -27.82 9.82 -15.00
CA LEU A 467 -28.62 9.45 -16.18
C LEU A 467 -29.81 10.39 -16.38
N GLN A 468 -30.51 10.74 -15.30
CA GLN A 468 -31.66 11.65 -15.38
C GLN A 468 -31.21 13.05 -15.77
N LYS A 469 -30.07 13.52 -15.27
CA LYS A 469 -29.47 14.78 -15.71
C LYS A 469 -29.14 14.73 -17.21
N ALA A 470 -28.47 13.69 -17.69
CA ALA A 470 -28.15 13.54 -19.10
C ALA A 470 -29.41 13.52 -20.00
N LEU A 471 -30.48 12.85 -19.55
CA LEU A 471 -31.77 12.85 -20.24
C LEU A 471 -32.41 14.25 -20.29
N ASN A 472 -32.38 14.99 -19.18
CA ASN A 472 -32.91 16.34 -19.09
C ASN A 472 -32.13 17.32 -19.99
N ASP A 473 -30.80 17.21 -19.99
CA ASP A 473 -29.92 18.03 -20.82
C ASP A 473 -30.18 17.77 -22.31
N ALA A 474 -30.34 16.49 -22.70
CA ALA A 474 -30.73 16.13 -24.07
C ALA A 474 -32.09 16.72 -24.46
N ARG A 475 -33.07 16.76 -23.54
CA ARG A 475 -34.40 17.34 -23.77
C ARG A 475 -34.32 18.85 -23.98
N ALA A 476 -33.55 19.55 -23.15
CA ALA A 476 -33.34 20.97 -23.30
C ALA A 476 -32.73 21.32 -24.67
N ASN A 477 -31.75 20.53 -25.14
CA ASN A 477 -31.12 20.70 -26.46
C ASN A 477 -32.07 20.42 -27.62
N ALA A 478 -32.99 19.46 -27.49
CA ALA A 478 -34.01 19.19 -28.51
C ALA A 478 -35.00 20.36 -28.66
N MET A 479 -35.34 21.04 -27.56
CA MET A 479 -36.26 22.18 -27.57
C MET A 479 -35.64 23.44 -28.19
N THR A 480 -34.32 23.63 -28.08
CA THR A 480 -33.62 24.78 -28.67
C THR A 480 -33.33 24.62 -30.17
N THR A 481 -33.38 23.39 -30.69
CA THR A 481 -33.09 23.06 -32.10
C THR A 481 -34.35 22.90 -32.96
N GLN A 482 -35.56 22.94 -32.38
CA GLN A 482 -36.78 23.09 -33.16
C GLN A 482 -36.85 24.51 -33.76
N PRO A 483 -37.03 24.67 -35.09
CA PRO A 483 -37.20 25.99 -35.68
C PRO A 483 -38.45 26.64 -35.09
N ALA A 484 -38.33 27.92 -34.71
CA ALA A 484 -39.46 28.72 -34.26
C ALA A 484 -40.60 28.59 -35.28
N SER A 485 -41.71 27.99 -34.85
CA SER A 485 -42.95 27.94 -35.61
C SER A 485 -43.28 29.36 -36.09
N THR A 486 -43.24 29.58 -37.41
CA THR A 486 -43.66 30.82 -38.03
C THR A 486 -45.12 31.07 -37.64
N ALA A 487 -45.34 32.10 -36.83
CA ALA A 487 -46.67 32.58 -36.50
C ALA A 487 -47.45 32.85 -37.81
N PRO A 488 -48.73 32.46 -37.91
CA PRO A 488 -49.51 32.70 -39.12
C PRO A 488 -49.63 34.21 -39.36
N ALA A 489 -49.31 34.64 -40.58
CA ALA A 489 -49.45 36.01 -41.02
C ALA A 489 -50.90 36.49 -40.80
N VAL A 490 -51.06 37.51 -39.96
CA VAL A 490 -52.33 38.23 -39.82
C VAL A 490 -52.57 39.00 -41.11
N THR A 491 -53.45 38.47 -41.97
CA THR A 491 -54.01 39.19 -43.10
C THR A 491 -54.81 40.40 -42.58
N LYS A 492 -54.27 41.60 -42.73
CA LYS A 492 -55.05 42.84 -42.64
C LYS A 492 -55.99 42.90 -43.84
N GLN A 493 -57.30 42.90 -43.59
CA GLN A 493 -58.29 43.27 -44.58
C GLN A 493 -58.21 44.77 -44.86
N ASP A 494 -58.10 45.12 -46.14
CA ASP A 494 -58.29 46.47 -46.66
C ASP A 494 -59.77 46.91 -46.54
N PRO A 495 -60.06 48.18 -46.21
CA PRO A 495 -61.42 48.70 -46.25
C PRO A 495 -61.78 49.11 -47.69
N THR A 496 -62.79 48.46 -48.23
CA THR A 496 -63.44 48.80 -49.50
C THR A 496 -64.03 50.21 -49.45
N ILE A 497 -63.60 51.07 -50.38
CA ILE A 497 -64.30 52.29 -50.79
C ILE A 497 -65.39 51.90 -51.78
N THR A 498 -66.63 52.34 -51.54
CA THR A 498 -67.65 52.47 -52.58
C THR A 498 -68.33 53.83 -52.46
N ALA A 499 -68.62 54.38 -53.64
CA ALA A 499 -69.06 55.73 -53.96
C ALA A 499 -70.42 56.14 -53.41
#